data_AF-A0A7K3PUF2-F1
#
_entry.id   AF-A0A7K3PUF2-F1
#
_cell.length_a   1.000
_cell.length_b   1.000
_cell.length_c   1.000
_cell.angle_alpha   90.00
_cell.angle_beta   90.00
_cell.angle_gamma   90.00
#
_symmetry.space_group_name_H-M   'P 1'
#
loop_
_entity.id
_entity.type
_entity.pdbx_description
1 polymer ?
#
loop_
_entity_poly.entity_id
_entity_poly.type
_entity_poly.pdbx_seq_one_letter_code
_entity_poly.pdbx_strand_id
1 'polypeptide(L)'
;LRAVTCVAGNTDVAGVVRNTLTVLERAGAPDVPVARGAERPLIEGVRTARHVHGADGMGDLGLPAPTRAPADVDAVTLLRREILAAPRPVTLIPTAPLTNIALLLRTHPEVTGNIERIVFMGGAVATGNATPV
;
A
#
# COMPACT_ATOMS: atom_id res chain seq x y z
N LEU A 1 5.99 3.33 -12.88
CA LEU A 1 5.67 3.21 -11.44
C LEU A 1 6.71 4.00 -10.66
N ARG A 2 6.32 4.95 -9.80
CA ARG A 2 7.26 5.81 -9.04
C ARG A 2 7.65 5.25 -7.68
N ALA A 3 6.68 4.68 -6.97
CA ALA A 3 6.85 4.07 -5.66
C ALA A 3 5.70 3.09 -5.40
N VAL A 4 5.89 2.20 -4.42
CA VAL A 4 4.82 1.41 -3.80
C VAL A 4 4.85 1.66 -2.30
N THR A 5 3.70 1.81 -1.67
CA THR A 5 3.62 1.92 -0.21
C THR A 5 2.73 0.83 0.36
N CYS A 6 3.14 0.28 1.49
CA CYS A 6 2.49 -0.85 2.12
C CYS A 6 1.63 -0.38 3.30
N VAL A 7 0.50 -1.05 3.53
CA VAL A 7 -0.40 -0.79 4.66
C VAL A 7 -1.00 -2.11 5.12
N ALA A 8 -1.25 -2.28 6.42
CA ALA A 8 -1.90 -3.47 6.94
C ALA A 8 -3.32 -3.64 6.36
N GLY A 9 -3.70 -4.89 6.09
CA GLY A 9 -4.97 -5.24 5.45
C GLY A 9 -5.07 -6.75 5.29
N ASN A 10 -4.79 -7.29 4.12
CA ASN A 10 -4.84 -8.73 3.86
C ASN A 10 -3.97 -9.55 4.84
N THR A 11 -2.80 -9.02 5.20
CA THR A 11 -1.94 -9.50 6.29
C THR A 11 -1.37 -8.29 7.04
N ASP A 12 -0.51 -8.53 8.03
CA ASP A 12 0.21 -7.46 8.72
C ASP A 12 1.15 -6.70 7.75
N VAL A 13 1.56 -5.48 8.13
CA VAL A 13 2.34 -4.65 7.20
C VAL A 13 3.70 -5.27 6.85
N ALA A 14 4.27 -6.09 7.74
CA ALA A 14 5.54 -6.79 7.48
C ALA A 14 5.38 -7.81 6.36
N GLY A 15 4.30 -8.61 6.40
CA GLY A 15 3.92 -9.50 5.32
C GLY A 15 3.63 -8.75 4.02
N VAL A 16 2.94 -7.60 4.07
CA VAL A 16 2.67 -6.79 2.86
C VAL A 16 3.96 -6.23 2.24
N VAL A 17 4.92 -5.76 3.04
CA VAL A 17 6.23 -5.29 2.57
C VAL A 17 6.99 -6.43 1.89
N ARG A 18 7.13 -7.57 2.58
CA ARG A 18 7.79 -8.76 2.01
C ARG A 18 7.14 -9.17 0.69
N ASN A 19 5.82 -9.28 0.65
CA ASN A 19 5.06 -9.71 -0.52
C ASN A 19 5.23 -8.74 -1.70
N THR A 20 5.22 -7.44 -1.43
CA THR A 20 5.42 -6.40 -2.45
C THR A 20 6.82 -6.47 -3.05
N LEU A 21 7.84 -6.63 -2.22
CA LEU A 21 9.23 -6.79 -2.66
C LEU A 21 9.42 -8.08 -3.48
N THR A 22 8.83 -9.20 -3.02
CA THR A 22 8.84 -10.47 -3.76
C THR A 22 8.22 -10.32 -5.15
N VAL A 23 7.06 -9.67 -5.25
CA VAL A 23 6.39 -9.46 -6.55
C VAL A 23 7.24 -8.61 -7.49
N LEU A 24 7.79 -7.48 -7.00
CA LEU A 24 8.63 -6.60 -7.83
C LEU A 24 9.90 -7.30 -8.31
N GLU A 25 10.55 -8.10 -7.44
CA GLU A 25 11.73 -8.87 -7.79
C GLU A 25 11.41 -9.93 -8.86
N ARG A 26 10.34 -10.70 -8.66
CA ARG A 26 9.92 -11.76 -9.61
C ARG A 26 9.43 -11.21 -10.94
N ALA A 27 8.82 -10.02 -10.94
CA ALA A 27 8.39 -9.34 -12.16
C ALA A 27 9.56 -8.71 -12.95
N GLY A 28 10.79 -8.77 -12.44
CA GLY A 28 11.93 -8.09 -13.07
C GLY A 28 11.77 -6.57 -13.09
N ALA A 29 11.02 -6.00 -12.14
CA ALA A 29 10.79 -4.56 -12.08
C ALA A 29 12.12 -3.82 -11.79
N PRO A 30 12.30 -2.58 -12.27
CA PRO A 30 13.43 -1.76 -11.88
C PRO A 30 13.41 -1.45 -10.36
N ASP A 31 14.39 -0.70 -9.87
CA ASP A 31 14.47 -0.26 -8.48
C ASP A 31 13.38 0.76 -8.13
N VAL A 32 12.16 0.25 -7.95
CA VAL A 32 11.01 1.00 -7.47
C VAL A 32 11.07 1.05 -5.93
N PRO A 33 11.11 2.23 -5.29
CA PRO A 33 11.13 2.33 -3.85
C PRO A 33 9.84 1.80 -3.24
N VAL A 34 9.98 0.97 -2.20
CA VAL A 34 8.89 0.40 -1.41
C VAL A 34 8.97 0.90 0.01
N ALA A 35 7.97 1.61 0.52
CA ALA A 35 7.97 2.04 1.92
C ALA A 35 6.93 1.28 2.76
N ARG A 36 7.32 1.01 4.01
CA ARG A 36 6.43 0.51 5.06
C ARG A 36 5.51 1.64 5.54
N GLY A 37 4.23 1.38 5.65
CA GLY A 37 3.24 2.36 6.13
C GLY A 37 2.51 1.90 7.37
N ALA A 38 1.26 2.34 7.50
CA ALA A 38 0.48 2.15 8.71
C ALA A 38 0.24 0.66 9.04
N GLU A 39 0.52 0.30 10.29
CA GLU A 39 0.31 -1.04 10.85
C GLU A 39 -1.14 -1.30 11.25
N ARG A 40 -1.92 -0.22 11.43
CA ARG A 40 -3.30 -0.27 11.91
C ARG A 40 -4.18 0.80 11.27
N PRO A 41 -5.51 0.61 11.24
CA PRO A 41 -6.45 1.66 10.87
C PRO A 41 -6.31 2.90 11.78
N LEU A 42 -6.91 4.02 11.36
CA LEU A 42 -6.85 5.29 12.10
C LEU A 42 -7.53 5.22 13.48
N ILE A 43 -8.61 4.44 13.60
CA ILE A 43 -9.49 4.41 14.77
C ILE A 43 -9.78 2.96 15.17
N GLU A 44 -10.20 2.15 14.20
CA GLU A 44 -10.59 0.76 14.41
C GLU A 44 -9.41 -0.17 14.75
N GLY A 45 -9.74 -1.30 15.40
CA GLY A 45 -8.79 -2.39 15.62
C GLY A 45 -8.31 -3.04 14.33
N VAL A 46 -7.10 -3.61 14.36
CA VAL A 46 -6.53 -4.34 13.21
C VAL A 46 -7.37 -5.58 12.90
N ARG A 47 -7.73 -5.75 11.64
CA ARG A 47 -8.35 -6.98 11.11
C ARG A 47 -7.57 -7.42 9.89
N THR A 48 -7.23 -8.70 9.83
CA THR A 48 -6.56 -9.29 8.67
C THR A 48 -7.47 -10.23 7.91
N ALA A 49 -7.20 -10.42 6.62
CA ALA A 49 -7.89 -11.38 5.77
C ALA A 49 -7.03 -12.64 5.49
N ARG A 50 -6.19 -13.05 6.45
CA ARG A 50 -5.34 -14.26 6.32
C ARG A 50 -6.14 -15.54 6.04
N HIS A 51 -7.38 -15.61 6.52
CA HIS A 51 -8.28 -16.73 6.21
C HIS A 51 -8.64 -16.82 4.71
N VAL A 52 -8.49 -15.72 3.95
CA VAL A 52 -8.67 -15.68 2.49
C VAL A 52 -7.33 -15.81 1.76
N HIS A 53 -6.28 -15.17 2.28
CA HIS A 53 -5.01 -14.98 1.56
C HIS A 53 -3.85 -15.85 2.03
N GLY A 54 -4.09 -16.78 2.96
CA GLY A 54 -3.03 -17.56 3.62
C GLY A 54 -2.37 -16.81 4.78
N ALA A 55 -1.61 -17.55 5.60
CA ALA A 55 -0.89 -16.98 6.74
C ALA A 55 0.14 -15.93 6.30
N ASP A 56 0.76 -16.15 5.15
CA ASP A 56 1.74 -15.26 4.55
C ASP A 56 1.11 -14.12 3.72
N GLY A 57 -0.20 -14.16 3.44
CA GLY A 57 -0.90 -13.20 2.60
C GLY A 57 -0.62 -13.33 1.09
N MET A 58 -0.01 -14.43 0.66
CA MET A 58 0.27 -14.80 -0.73
C MET A 58 0.02 -16.31 -0.99
N GLY A 59 -0.97 -16.88 -0.32
CA GLY A 59 -1.42 -18.26 -0.54
C GLY A 59 -0.50 -19.34 0.01
N ASP A 60 0.41 -19.00 0.92
CA ASP A 60 1.32 -19.93 1.60
C ASP A 60 2.18 -20.78 0.65
N LEU A 61 2.58 -20.17 -0.48
CA LEU A 61 3.29 -20.83 -1.58
C LEU A 61 4.75 -21.20 -1.29
N GLY A 62 5.27 -20.85 -0.11
CA GLY A 62 6.66 -21.13 0.26
C GLY A 62 7.69 -20.36 -0.60
N LEU A 63 7.33 -19.16 -1.07
CA LEU A 63 8.23 -18.34 -1.88
C LEU A 63 9.45 -17.89 -1.04
N PRO A 64 10.65 -17.85 -1.65
CA PRO A 64 11.84 -17.38 -0.94
C PRO A 64 11.70 -15.89 -0.59
N ALA A 65 12.39 -15.49 0.49
CA ALA A 65 12.46 -14.09 0.88
C ALA A 65 13.08 -13.24 -0.24
N PRO A 66 12.57 -12.02 -0.48
CA PRO A 66 13.16 -11.11 -1.45
C PRO A 66 14.54 -10.66 -0.98
N THR A 67 15.42 -10.40 -1.94
CA THR A 67 16.75 -9.81 -1.68
C THR A 67 16.67 -8.28 -1.56
N ARG A 68 15.64 -7.67 -2.14
CA ARG A 68 15.37 -6.23 -2.06
C ARG A 68 14.95 -5.83 -0.64
N ALA A 69 15.33 -4.63 -0.25
CA ALA A 69 14.93 -4.02 1.02
C ALA A 69 13.93 -2.86 0.78
N PRO A 70 13.04 -2.56 1.75
CA PRO A 70 12.24 -1.36 1.69
C PRO A 70 13.12 -0.10 1.82
N ALA A 71 12.60 1.03 1.36
CA ALA A 71 13.22 2.33 1.58
C ALA A 71 13.23 2.69 3.07
N ASP A 72 14.29 3.39 3.51
CA ASP A 72 14.46 3.86 4.90
C ASP A 72 13.64 5.15 5.18
N VAL A 73 12.37 5.11 4.81
CA VAL A 73 11.36 6.14 5.06
C VAL A 73 9.98 5.51 5.19
N ASP A 74 9.07 6.15 5.92
CA ASP A 74 7.68 5.70 6.00
C ASP A 74 6.89 6.00 4.71
N ALA A 75 5.74 5.34 4.56
CA ALA A 75 4.86 5.47 3.40
C ALA A 75 4.40 6.91 3.12
N VAL A 76 4.08 7.70 4.15
CA VAL A 76 3.60 9.07 3.98
C VAL A 76 4.73 9.96 3.50
N THR A 77 5.91 9.83 4.10
CA THR A 77 7.13 10.54 3.66
C THR A 77 7.49 10.18 2.21
N LEU A 78 7.46 8.90 1.85
CA LEU A 78 7.73 8.46 0.48
C LEU A 78 6.70 9.04 -0.51
N LEU A 79 5.40 8.92 -0.22
CA LEU A 79 4.34 9.46 -1.07
C LEU A 79 4.51 10.97 -1.30
N ARG A 80 4.69 11.74 -0.21
CA ARG A 80 4.91 13.18 -0.30
C ARG A 80 6.10 13.52 -1.20
N ARG A 81 7.24 12.85 -0.99
CA ARG A 81 8.45 13.06 -1.79
C ARG A 81 8.19 12.79 -3.27
N GLU A 82 7.59 11.66 -3.61
CA GLU A 82 7.36 11.27 -5.00
C GLU A 82 6.30 12.13 -5.70
N ILE A 83 5.29 12.61 -4.97
CA ILE A 83 4.26 13.52 -5.52
C ILE A 83 4.86 14.89 -5.85
N LEU A 84 5.62 15.49 -4.91
CA LEU A 84 6.20 16.82 -5.09
C LEU A 84 7.39 16.82 -6.07
N ALA A 85 8.13 15.71 -6.18
CA ALA A 85 9.22 15.57 -7.15
C ALA A 85 8.74 15.21 -8.56
N ALA A 86 7.45 14.97 -8.76
CA ALA A 86 6.93 14.62 -10.08
C ALA A 86 6.87 15.87 -10.98
N PRO A 87 7.36 15.80 -12.24
CA PRO A 87 7.32 16.93 -13.18
C PRO A 87 5.90 17.25 -13.67
N ARG A 88 4.92 16.38 -13.35
CA ARG A 88 3.51 16.52 -13.66
C ARG A 88 2.68 15.87 -12.55
N PRO A 89 1.41 16.27 -12.36
CA PRO A 89 0.52 15.64 -11.38
C PRO A 89 0.49 14.11 -11.51
N VAL A 90 0.41 13.40 -10.39
CA VAL A 90 0.45 11.94 -10.34
C VAL A 90 -0.93 11.34 -10.14
N THR A 91 -1.13 10.12 -10.66
CA THR A 91 -2.28 9.29 -10.30
C THR A 91 -1.92 8.39 -9.12
N LEU A 92 -2.73 8.40 -8.06
CA LEU A 92 -2.62 7.45 -6.96
C LEU A 92 -3.53 6.24 -7.23
N ILE A 93 -3.03 5.01 -7.00
CA ILE A 93 -3.78 3.76 -7.21
C ILE A 93 -3.80 2.92 -5.92
N PRO A 94 -4.54 3.33 -4.87
CA PRO A 94 -4.61 2.55 -3.65
C PRO A 94 -5.55 1.34 -3.81
N THR A 95 -4.97 0.15 -3.70
CA THR A 95 -5.67 -1.15 -3.77
C THR A 95 -5.76 -1.84 -2.40
N ALA A 96 -5.62 -1.06 -1.34
CA ALA A 96 -5.56 -1.49 0.06
C ALA A 96 -6.30 -0.44 0.94
N PRO A 97 -6.48 -0.68 2.26
CA PRO A 97 -7.08 0.32 3.15
C PRO A 97 -6.44 1.71 3.01
N LEU A 98 -7.27 2.75 2.96
CA LEU A 98 -6.85 4.12 2.62
C LEU A 98 -6.07 4.84 3.74
N THR A 99 -5.60 4.14 4.77
CA THR A 99 -4.95 4.73 5.96
C THR A 99 -3.76 5.62 5.58
N ASN A 100 -2.85 5.15 4.72
CA ASN A 100 -1.69 5.94 4.28
C ASN A 100 -2.13 7.20 3.52
N ILE A 101 -3.16 7.09 2.68
CA ILE A 101 -3.69 8.22 1.89
C ILE A 101 -4.37 9.25 2.81
N ALA A 102 -5.16 8.79 3.77
CA ALA A 102 -5.81 9.66 4.75
C ALA A 102 -4.80 10.39 5.63
N LEU A 103 -3.72 9.71 6.05
CA LEU A 103 -2.63 10.34 6.78
C LEU A 103 -1.91 11.38 5.91
N LEU A 104 -1.53 11.01 4.68
CA LEU A 104 -0.87 11.90 3.72
C LEU A 104 -1.66 13.19 3.51
N LEU A 105 -2.95 13.09 3.17
CA LEU A 105 -3.77 14.26 2.86
C LEU A 105 -4.04 15.15 4.09
N ARG A 106 -3.97 14.57 5.30
CA ARG A 106 -4.17 15.31 6.54
C ARG A 106 -2.90 16.00 7.04
N THR A 107 -1.73 15.38 6.86
CA THR A 107 -0.45 15.94 7.32
C THR A 107 0.26 16.79 6.25
N HIS A 108 -0.05 16.55 4.97
CA HIS A 108 0.57 17.23 3.84
C HIS A 108 -0.47 17.69 2.80
N PRO A 109 -1.38 18.61 3.15
CA PRO A 109 -2.41 19.07 2.23
C PRO A 109 -1.83 19.71 0.96
N GLU A 110 -0.58 20.20 0.98
CA GLU A 110 0.09 20.80 -0.17
C GLU A 110 0.26 19.83 -1.35
N VAL A 111 0.26 18.51 -1.11
CA VAL A 111 0.43 17.51 -2.18
C VAL A 111 -0.78 17.42 -3.11
N THR A 112 -1.95 17.92 -2.68
CA THR A 112 -3.21 17.83 -3.43
C THR A 112 -3.14 18.51 -4.80
N GLY A 113 -2.42 19.63 -4.91
CA GLY A 113 -2.21 20.32 -6.19
C GLY A 113 -1.41 19.50 -7.21
N ASN A 114 -0.70 18.46 -6.77
CA ASN A 114 0.11 17.58 -7.60
C ASN A 114 -0.51 16.17 -7.73
N ILE A 115 -1.77 15.98 -7.31
CA ILE A 115 -2.52 14.73 -7.53
C ILE A 115 -3.53 14.97 -8.64
N GLU A 116 -3.35 14.27 -9.77
CA GLU A 116 -4.29 14.31 -10.90
C GLU A 116 -5.62 13.65 -10.52
N ARG A 117 -5.54 12.46 -9.92
CA ARG A 117 -6.69 11.64 -9.53
C ARG A 117 -6.29 10.52 -8.58
N ILE A 118 -7.28 10.00 -7.87
CA ILE A 118 -7.16 8.81 -7.01
C ILE A 118 -8.07 7.73 -7.58
N VAL A 119 -7.49 6.60 -8.00
CA VAL A 119 -8.20 5.43 -8.53
C VAL A 119 -8.12 4.32 -7.52
N PHE A 120 -9.11 4.23 -6.63
CA PHE A 120 -9.06 3.28 -5.52
C PHE A 120 -9.93 2.06 -5.77
N MET A 121 -9.49 0.91 -5.24
CA MET A 121 -10.33 -0.28 -5.12
C MET A 121 -10.94 -0.29 -3.73
N GLY A 122 -12.27 -0.22 -3.66
CA GLY A 122 -13.01 -0.25 -2.39
C GLY A 122 -14.49 0.04 -2.58
N GLY A 123 -15.28 -0.28 -1.55
CA GLY A 123 -16.73 -0.16 -1.57
C GLY A 123 -17.43 -1.36 -2.20
N ALA A 124 -18.76 -1.32 -2.17
CA ALA A 124 -19.65 -2.31 -2.78
C ALA A 124 -20.90 -1.59 -3.29
N VAL A 125 -21.36 -1.95 -4.49
CA VAL A 125 -22.62 -1.40 -5.05
C VAL A 125 -23.84 -2.19 -4.57
N ALA A 126 -23.68 -3.52 -4.45
CA ALA A 126 -24.79 -4.41 -4.09
C ALA A 126 -24.43 -5.35 -2.94
N THR A 127 -23.31 -6.08 -3.02
CA THR A 127 -22.95 -7.07 -2.01
C THR A 127 -21.54 -6.83 -1.50
N GLY A 128 -21.41 -6.84 -0.18
CA GLY A 128 -20.17 -6.65 0.55
C GLY A 128 -19.45 -7.98 0.74
N ASN A 129 -18.13 -7.93 0.81
CA ASN A 129 -17.29 -9.11 1.00
C ASN A 129 -16.79 -9.28 2.44
N ALA A 130 -16.72 -8.19 3.23
CA ALA A 130 -16.28 -8.23 4.62
C ALA A 130 -17.47 -8.35 5.60
N THR A 131 -18.56 -7.64 5.32
CA THR A 131 -19.86 -7.74 5.99
C THR A 131 -20.96 -7.58 4.94
N PRO A 132 -22.19 -8.07 5.20
CA PRO A 132 -23.35 -7.71 4.37
C PRO A 132 -23.51 -6.17 4.30
N VAL A 133 -24.01 -5.69 3.16
CA VAL A 133 -24.46 -4.31 2.91
C VAL A 133 -25.94 -4.33 2.55
#